data_AF-X1HBI2-F1
#
_entry.id   AF-X1HBI2-F1
#
_cell.length_a   1.000
_cell.length_b   1.000
_cell.length_c   1.000
_cell.angle_alpha   90.00
_cell.angle_beta   90.00
_cell.angle_gamma   90.00
#
_symmetry.space_group_name_H-M   'P 1'
#
loop_
_entity.id
_entity.type
_entity.pdbx_description
1 polymer ?
#
loop_
_entity_poly.entity_id
_entity_poly.type
_entity_poly.pdbx_seq_one_letter_code
_entity_poly.pdbx_strand_id
1 'polypeptide(L)'
;MQVTTLVTFVFFTGLVGVITWIKTRKDDHGTSTGYFLAGRSLTFPLIAGSLLLTNLSTEQMVGLNGAAYIDGFCVMVWEVVAVLALVAMAMFFLPRFLKSGVATVPQLLEIRFD
;
A
#
# COMPACT_ATOMS: atom_id res chain seq x y z
N MET A 1 -25.10 -0.35 -21.60
CA MET A 1 -24.31 -1.17 -20.65
C MET A 1 -24.81 -2.61 -20.75
N GLN A 2 -23.93 -3.56 -21.00
CA GLN A 2 -24.32 -4.97 -21.09
C GLN A 2 -24.66 -5.50 -19.69
N VAL A 3 -25.79 -6.17 -19.54
CA VAL A 3 -26.26 -6.76 -18.26
C VAL A 3 -25.15 -7.61 -17.60
N THR A 4 -24.34 -8.29 -18.42
CA THR A 4 -23.17 -9.06 -17.99
C THR A 4 -22.17 -8.24 -17.17
N THR A 5 -21.88 -6.98 -17.55
CA THR A 5 -20.92 -6.11 -16.83
C THR A 5 -21.45 -5.74 -15.44
N LEU A 6 -22.75 -5.51 -15.33
CA LEU A 6 -23.37 -5.14 -14.06
C LEU A 6 -23.40 -6.35 -13.11
N VAL A 7 -23.71 -7.54 -13.64
CA VAL A 7 -23.71 -8.79 -12.89
C VAL A 7 -22.29 -9.14 -12.40
N THR A 8 -21.27 -9.04 -13.25
CA THR A 8 -19.89 -9.33 -12.84
C THR A 8 -19.39 -8.32 -11.81
N PHE A 9 -19.68 -7.02 -11.98
CA PHE A 9 -19.32 -5.99 -11.01
C PHE A 9 -19.92 -6.28 -9.63
N VAL A 10 -21.23 -6.47 -9.54
CA VAL A 10 -21.92 -6.75 -8.26
C VAL A 10 -21.41 -8.05 -7.64
N PHE A 11 -21.19 -9.09 -8.45
CA PHE A 11 -20.66 -10.36 -7.97
C PHE A 11 -19.26 -10.22 -7.36
N PHE A 12 -18.30 -9.61 -8.07
CA PHE A 12 -16.93 -9.47 -7.57
C PHE A 12 -16.87 -8.54 -6.36
N THR A 13 -17.57 -7.40 -6.38
CA THR A 13 -17.62 -6.48 -5.25
C THR A 13 -18.25 -7.14 -4.02
N GLY A 14 -19.36 -7.87 -4.21
CA GLY A 14 -20.00 -8.62 -3.14
C GLY A 14 -19.11 -9.73 -2.58
N LEU A 15 -18.42 -10.48 -3.44
CA LEU A 15 -17.48 -11.54 -3.05
C LEU A 15 -16.33 -10.99 -2.22
N VAL A 16 -15.70 -9.90 -2.66
CA VAL A 16 -14.61 -9.23 -1.91
C VAL A 16 -15.13 -8.69 -0.58
N GLY A 17 -16.33 -8.09 -0.56
CA GLY A 17 -16.97 -7.59 0.66
C GLY A 17 -17.24 -8.70 1.68
N VAL A 18 -17.78 -9.84 1.24
CA VAL A 18 -18.07 -10.99 2.10
C VAL A 18 -16.80 -11.63 2.64
N ILE A 19 -15.78 -11.82 1.80
CA ILE A 19 -14.49 -12.38 2.23
C ILE A 19 -13.83 -11.46 3.25
N THR A 20 -13.82 -10.14 3.00
CA THR A 20 -13.29 -9.15 3.94
C THR A 20 -14.06 -9.19 5.24
N TRP A 21 -15.40 -9.21 5.20
CA TRP A 21 -16.22 -9.27 6.41
C TRP A 21 -15.96 -10.52 7.25
N ILE A 22 -15.88 -11.70 6.63
CA ILE A 22 -15.56 -12.96 7.33
C ILE A 22 -14.18 -12.88 7.99
N LYS A 23 -13.20 -12.31 7.30
CA LYS A 23 -11.81 -12.25 7.76
C LYS A 23 -11.61 -11.20 8.85
N THR A 24 -12.28 -10.05 8.76
CA THR A 24 -12.14 -8.91 9.68
C THR A 24 -13.08 -8.96 10.90
N ARG A 25 -14.08 -9.86 10.91
CA ARG A 25 -15.05 -9.97 12.03
C ARG A 25 -14.44 -10.26 13.41
N LYS A 26 -13.20 -10.76 13.47
CA LYS A 26 -12.48 -11.07 14.72
C LYS A 26 -11.36 -10.08 15.02
N ASP A 27 -11.18 -9.04 14.20
CA ASP A 27 -10.09 -8.08 14.37
C ASP A 27 -10.44 -7.07 15.48
N ASP A 28 -9.51 -6.90 16.41
CA ASP A 28 -9.64 -5.96 17.52
C ASP A 28 -9.26 -4.54 17.05
N HIS A 29 -10.26 -3.73 16.77
CA HIS A 29 -10.11 -2.31 16.42
C HIS A 29 -10.11 -1.38 17.64
N GLY A 30 -10.18 -1.91 18.87
CA GLY A 30 -10.33 -1.10 20.09
C GLY A 30 -9.06 -0.38 20.54
N THR A 31 -7.88 -0.76 20.03
CA THR A 31 -6.60 -0.22 20.47
C THR A 31 -5.84 0.43 19.31
N SER A 32 -5.30 1.65 19.47
CA SER A 32 -4.55 2.36 18.42
C SER A 32 -3.41 1.54 17.82
N THR A 33 -2.78 0.68 18.62
CA THR A 33 -1.73 -0.26 18.15
C THR A 33 -2.29 -1.37 17.25
N GLY A 34 -3.50 -1.87 17.53
CA GLY A 34 -4.20 -2.83 16.68
C GLY A 34 -4.59 -2.21 15.34
N TYR A 35 -5.08 -0.97 15.37
CA TYR A 35 -5.52 -0.23 14.18
C TYR A 35 -4.35 0.19 13.26
N PHE A 36 -3.24 0.69 13.82
CA PHE A 36 -2.11 1.20 13.02
C PHE A 36 -1.00 0.18 12.75
N LEU A 37 -0.73 -0.75 13.68
CA LEU A 37 0.35 -1.75 13.54
C LEU A 37 -0.17 -3.16 13.18
N ALA A 38 -1.48 -3.33 12.97
CA ALA A 38 -2.12 -4.63 12.70
C ALA A 38 -1.69 -5.74 13.68
N GLY A 39 -1.44 -5.35 14.95
CA GLY A 39 -0.96 -6.26 15.99
C GLY A 39 0.39 -6.93 15.70
N ARG A 40 1.21 -6.40 14.78
CA ARG A 40 2.48 -7.01 14.29
C ARG A 40 2.31 -8.42 13.70
N SER A 41 1.09 -8.78 13.29
CA SER A 41 0.75 -10.13 12.82
C SER A 41 0.86 -10.31 11.29
N LEU A 42 1.04 -9.20 10.55
CA LEU A 42 1.10 -9.19 9.09
C LEU A 42 2.32 -9.96 8.56
N THR A 43 2.07 -10.95 7.71
CA THR A 43 3.11 -11.72 7.02
C THR A 43 3.70 -10.93 5.85
N PHE A 44 4.98 -11.13 5.54
CA PHE A 44 5.70 -10.43 4.47
C PHE A 44 4.96 -10.31 3.12
N PRO A 45 4.30 -11.36 2.57
CA PRO A 45 3.61 -11.24 1.29
C PRO A 45 2.43 -10.26 1.31
N LEU A 46 1.73 -10.15 2.43
CA LEU A 46 0.64 -9.19 2.61
C LEU A 46 1.17 -7.76 2.68
N ILE A 47 2.30 -7.54 3.36
CA ILE A 47 2.95 -6.23 3.45
C ILE A 47 3.42 -5.79 2.06
N ALA A 48 4.13 -6.67 1.34
CA ALA A 48 4.63 -6.38 0.00
C ALA A 48 3.48 -6.12 -0.99
N GLY A 49 2.45 -6.97 -0.98
CA GLY A 49 1.26 -6.79 -1.82
C GLY A 49 0.53 -5.48 -1.54
N SER A 50 0.34 -5.13 -0.26
CA SER A 50 -0.28 -3.87 0.12
C SER A 50 0.55 -2.66 -0.32
N LEU A 51 1.88 -2.69 -0.15
CA LEU A 51 2.76 -1.59 -0.57
C LEU A 51 2.74 -1.38 -2.08
N LEU A 52 2.74 -2.47 -2.87
CA LEU A 52 2.61 -2.39 -4.33
C LEU A 52 1.25 -1.81 -4.75
N LEU A 53 0.16 -2.28 -4.13
CA LEU A 53 -1.18 -1.77 -4.42
C LEU A 53 -1.34 -0.28 -4.07
N THR A 54 -0.69 0.19 -3.01
CA THR A 54 -0.69 1.62 -2.65
C THR A 54 0.07 2.49 -3.66
N ASN A 55 1.06 1.91 -4.36
CA ASN A 55 1.80 2.63 -5.39
C ASN A 55 1.02 2.71 -6.71
N LEU A 56 0.23 1.68 -7.04
CA LEU A 56 -0.63 1.63 -8.22
C LEU A 56 -1.79 2.63 -8.13
N SER A 57 -1.62 3.77 -8.81
CA SER A 57 -2.62 4.84 -8.88
C SER A 57 -3.06 5.13 -10.32
N THR A 58 -4.05 6.02 -10.46
CA THR A 58 -4.48 6.54 -11.77
C THR A 58 -3.35 7.26 -12.51
N GLU A 59 -2.38 7.81 -11.79
CA GLU A 59 -1.18 8.43 -12.36
C GLU A 59 -0.34 7.40 -13.11
N GLN A 60 -0.10 6.23 -12.51
CA GLN A 60 0.64 5.16 -13.17
C GLN A 60 -0.14 4.57 -14.36
N MET A 61 -1.45 4.42 -14.23
CA MET A 61 -2.29 3.86 -15.30
C MET A 61 -2.45 4.77 -16.51
N VAL A 62 -2.64 6.08 -16.33
CA VAL A 62 -2.92 7.00 -17.45
C VAL A 62 -1.73 7.91 -17.73
N GLY A 63 -1.11 8.47 -16.70
CA GLY A 63 0.01 9.41 -16.83
C GLY A 63 1.28 8.74 -17.36
N LEU A 64 1.74 7.68 -16.71
CA LEU A 64 2.98 7.00 -17.10
C LEU A 64 2.86 6.32 -18.46
N ASN A 65 1.70 5.74 -18.78
CA ASN A 65 1.42 5.19 -20.11
C ASN A 65 1.36 6.28 -21.19
N GLY A 66 0.81 7.46 -20.88
CA GLY A 66 0.81 8.62 -21.78
C GLY A 66 2.22 9.15 -22.04
N ALA A 67 3.03 9.28 -20.99
CA ALA A 67 4.44 9.65 -21.11
C ALA A 67 5.22 8.60 -21.92
N ALA A 68 4.99 7.30 -21.68
CA ALA A 68 5.65 6.23 -22.42
C ALA A 68 5.26 6.19 -23.91
N TYR A 69 4.07 6.69 -24.28
CA TYR A 69 3.69 6.84 -25.69
C TYR A 69 4.48 7.94 -26.39
N ILE A 70 4.84 9.01 -25.67
CA ILE A 70 5.57 10.17 -26.22
C ILE A 70 7.09 9.92 -26.19
N ASP A 71 7.62 9.57 -25.01
CA ASP A 71 9.06 9.47 -24.72
C ASP A 71 9.59 8.03 -24.77
N GLY A 72 8.70 7.05 -25.03
CA GLY A 72 9.06 5.65 -25.14
C GLY A 72 9.50 5.03 -23.82
N PHE A 73 10.47 4.12 -23.91
CA PHE A 73 10.94 3.33 -22.79
C PHE A 73 11.65 4.15 -21.70
N CYS A 74 12.15 5.35 -22.01
CA CYS A 74 12.91 6.17 -21.07
C CYS A 74 12.16 6.48 -19.77
N VAL A 75 10.82 6.51 -19.81
CA VAL A 75 9.95 6.80 -18.66
C VAL A 75 10.09 5.76 -17.54
N MET A 76 10.51 4.52 -17.85
CA MET A 76 10.71 3.47 -16.83
C MET A 76 11.83 3.78 -15.82
N VAL A 77 12.69 4.76 -16.10
CA VAL A 77 13.73 5.22 -15.16
C VAL A 77 13.11 5.66 -13.82
N TRP A 78 11.93 6.27 -13.83
CA TRP A 78 11.25 6.70 -12.59
C TRP A 78 10.95 5.52 -11.66
N GLU A 79 10.46 4.42 -12.21
CA GLU A 79 10.13 3.21 -11.46
C GLU A 79 11.40 2.50 -10.97
N VAL A 80 12.43 2.40 -11.82
CA VAL A 80 13.70 1.74 -11.46
C VAL A 80 14.41 2.48 -10.33
N VAL A 81 14.49 3.81 -10.42
CA VAL A 81 15.11 4.65 -9.39
C VAL A 81 14.32 4.59 -8.08
N ALA A 82 12.98 4.57 -8.15
CA ALA A 82 12.13 4.42 -6.97
C ALA A 82 12.38 3.09 -6.23
N VAL A 83 12.55 1.97 -6.95
CA VAL A 83 12.90 0.67 -6.34
C VAL A 83 14.23 0.74 -5.61
N LEU A 84 15.26 1.34 -6.22
CA LEU A 84 16.57 1.50 -5.57
C LEU A 84 16.49 2.36 -4.31
N ALA A 85 15.74 3.46 -4.36
CA ALA A 85 15.49 4.32 -3.21
C ALA A 85 14.72 3.59 -2.10
N LEU A 86 13.75 2.73 -2.46
CA LEU A 86 12.98 1.94 -1.52
C LEU A 86 13.85 0.90 -0.80
N VAL A 87 14.76 0.23 -1.52
CA VAL A 87 15.74 -0.69 -0.92
C VAL A 87 16.66 0.04 0.05
N ALA A 88 17.17 1.22 -0.32
CA ALA A 88 17.96 2.05 0.59
C ALA A 88 17.15 2.48 1.83
N MET A 89 15.90 2.91 1.64
CA MET A 89 15.01 3.27 2.74
C MET A 89 14.76 2.09 3.69
N ALA A 90 14.52 0.90 3.15
CA ALA A 90 14.33 -0.33 3.92
C ALA A 90 15.59 -0.72 4.73
N MET A 91 16.79 -0.47 4.21
CA MET A 91 18.03 -0.77 4.94
C MET A 91 18.35 0.25 6.03
N PHE A 92 18.16 1.55 5.77
CA PHE A 92 18.63 2.61 6.68
C PHE A 92 17.54 3.16 7.61
N PHE A 93 16.32 3.36 7.11
CA PHE A 93 15.25 4.08 7.83
C PHE A 93 14.28 3.13 8.53
N LEU A 94 13.87 2.05 7.85
CA LEU A 94 12.96 1.06 8.41
C LEU A 94 13.40 0.49 9.78
N PRO A 95 14.68 0.09 10.02
CA PRO A 95 15.08 -0.39 11.35
C PRO A 95 14.97 0.69 12.42
N ARG A 96 15.10 1.98 12.07
CA ARG A 96 14.96 3.09 13.01
C ARG A 96 13.49 3.38 13.33
N PHE A 97 12.61 3.29 12.34
CA PHE A 97 11.16 3.44 12.53
C PHE A 97 10.60 2.30 13.40
N LEU A 98 11.00 1.06 13.13
CA LEU A 98 10.53 -0.09 13.91
C LEU A 98 11.05 -0.09 15.36
N LYS A 99 12.26 0.43 15.61
CA LYS A 99 12.84 0.54 16.97
C LYS A 99 12.21 1.66 17.81
N SER A 100 11.77 2.74 17.19
CA SER A 100 11.14 3.87 17.90
C SER A 100 9.70 3.60 18.31
N GLY A 101 9.06 2.56 17.76
CA GLY A 101 7.70 2.17 18.15
C GLY A 101 6.61 3.16 17.75
N VAL A 102 6.95 4.16 16.92
CA VAL A 102 6.03 5.17 16.41
C VAL A 102 5.10 4.57 15.36
N ALA A 103 3.83 4.98 15.38
CA ALA A 103 2.83 4.55 14.41
C ALA A 103 2.80 5.44 13.17
N THR A 104 3.22 6.70 13.30
CA THR A 104 3.14 7.70 12.22
C THR A 104 4.44 8.46 12.05
N VAL A 105 4.67 9.01 10.85
CA VAL A 105 5.83 9.88 10.58
C VAL A 105 5.78 11.17 11.43
N PRO A 106 4.64 11.84 11.62
CA PRO A 106 4.56 12.98 12.54
C PRO A 106 5.01 12.64 13.97
N GLN A 107 4.62 11.50 14.54
CA GLN A 107 5.08 11.08 15.87
C GLN A 107 6.61 10.91 15.95
N LEU A 108 7.24 10.46 14.86
CA LEU A 108 8.70 10.40 14.81
C LEU A 108 9.33 11.78 14.83
N LEU A 109 8.73 12.74 14.12
CA LEU A 109 9.21 14.12 14.07
C LEU A 109 9.05 14.81 15.41
N GLU A 110 7.93 14.57 16.10
CA GLU A 110 7.66 15.05 17.46
C GLU A 110 8.75 14.57 18.43
N ILE A 111 9.01 13.26 18.49
CA ILE A 111 10.08 12.69 19.34
C ILE A 111 11.47 13.25 19.01
N ARG A 112 11.70 13.68 17.77
CA ARG A 112 13.02 14.11 17.31
C ARG A 112 13.26 15.61 17.39
N PHE A 113 12.22 16.43 17.29
CA PHE A 113 12.36 17.87 17.13
C PHE A 113 11.55 18.66 18.17
N ASP A 114 10.26 18.35 18.37
CA ASP A 114 9.41 18.76 19.50
C ASP A 114 7.99 18.16 19.32
#